data_AF-A0A3C2B7U9-F1
#
_entry.id   AF-A0A3C2B7U9-F1
#
_cell.length_a   1.000
_cell.length_b   1.000
_cell.length_c   1.000
_cell.angle_alpha   90.00
_cell.angle_beta   90.00
_cell.angle_gamma   90.00
#
_symmetry.space_group_name_H-M   'P 1'
#
loop_
_entity.id
_entity.type
_entity.pdbx_description
1 polymer ?
#
loop_
_entity_poly.entity_id
_entity_poly.type
_entity_poly.pdbx_seq_one_letter_code
_entity_poly.pdbx_strand_id
1 'polypeptide(L)'
;MVDDLASGGWEAIRPESTEWVLRPKIDPFLPEADWFWLSLERHCVAGCCGIDAFDFSAESVAWACGWGTIMPSYNPWRDDVPGDSAQLARDLRKAAQQIRKLEVDALDSLLFGDVLTRESYALLLEDLAAKALPKP
;
A
#
# COMPACT_ATOMS: atom_id res chain seq x y z
N MET A 1 8.74 -8.40 26.49
CA MET A 1 9.05 -7.12 25.84
C MET A 1 9.90 -7.47 24.65
N VAL A 2 9.25 -7.73 23.53
CA VAL A 2 9.91 -7.96 22.23
C VAL A 2 9.56 -6.75 21.39
N ASP A 3 10.58 -6.25 20.72
CA ASP A 3 10.71 -4.91 20.16
C ASP A 3 9.57 -4.47 19.22
N ASP A 4 8.88 -3.38 19.62
CA ASP A 4 8.02 -2.52 18.79
C ASP A 4 8.87 -1.62 17.87
N LEU A 5 9.75 -2.20 17.07
CA LEU A 5 10.56 -1.46 16.10
C LEU A 5 10.31 -1.98 14.69
N ALA A 6 9.68 -1.10 13.88
CA ALA A 6 9.74 -1.00 12.41
C ALA A 6 8.51 -1.36 11.56
N SER A 7 7.28 -1.27 12.07
CA SER A 7 6.08 -1.16 11.21
C SER A 7 5.31 0.11 11.55
N GLY A 8 5.50 1.17 10.77
CA GLY A 8 4.86 2.46 10.98
C GLY A 8 3.34 2.45 10.85
N GLY A 9 2.63 1.90 11.84
CA GLY A 9 1.29 2.31 12.26
C GLY A 9 0.06 1.66 11.61
N TRP A 10 0.19 0.75 10.64
CA TRP A 10 -0.95 0.10 9.99
C TRP A 10 -0.94 -1.43 10.15
N GLU A 11 -2.10 -2.00 10.48
CA GLU A 11 -2.34 -3.44 10.57
C GLU A 11 -3.52 -3.82 9.66
N ALA A 12 -3.38 -4.96 8.96
CA ALA A 12 -4.41 -5.46 8.05
C ALA A 12 -5.64 -5.98 8.81
N ILE A 13 -6.83 -5.45 8.49
CA ILE A 13 -8.10 -5.91 9.04
C ILE A 13 -8.72 -6.91 8.05
N ARG A 14 -8.70 -8.19 8.43
CA ARG A 14 -9.23 -9.31 7.62
C ARG A 14 -10.71 -9.59 7.96
N PRO A 15 -11.55 -9.95 6.96
CA PRO A 15 -12.95 -10.27 7.19
C PRO A 15 -13.13 -11.61 7.94
N GLU A 16 -14.23 -11.77 8.67
CA GLU A 16 -14.50 -12.96 9.51
C GLU A 16 -14.68 -14.26 8.71
N SER A 17 -15.08 -14.19 7.43
CA SER A 17 -15.14 -15.36 6.54
C SER A 17 -14.51 -15.11 5.17
N THR A 18 -13.73 -16.10 4.73
CA THR A 18 -13.13 -16.16 3.40
C THR A 18 -13.95 -17.06 2.46
N GLU A 19 -15.27 -17.13 2.64
CA GLU A 19 -16.11 -17.85 1.68
C GLU A 19 -15.83 -17.34 0.27
N TRP A 20 -15.86 -18.27 -0.70
CA TRP A 20 -15.61 -18.04 -2.12
C TRP A 20 -16.76 -17.24 -2.74
N VAL A 21 -16.92 -16.01 -2.30
CA VAL A 21 -17.81 -15.01 -2.86
C VAL A 21 -16.99 -14.18 -3.84
N LEU A 22 -17.55 -13.87 -5.01
CA LEU A 22 -16.97 -12.90 -5.93
C LEU A 22 -16.90 -11.55 -5.21
N ARG A 23 -15.68 -11.08 -4.93
CA ARG A 23 -15.42 -9.81 -4.24
C ARG A 23 -15.12 -8.73 -5.28
N PRO A 24 -15.64 -7.51 -5.11
CA PRO A 24 -15.23 -6.39 -5.93
C PRO A 24 -13.72 -6.14 -5.80
N LYS A 25 -13.08 -5.85 -6.93
CA LYS A 25 -11.66 -5.50 -6.99
C LYS A 25 -11.49 -4.01 -6.70
N ILE A 26 -10.49 -3.66 -5.88
CA ILE A 26 -10.16 -2.25 -5.61
C ILE A 26 -9.26 -1.63 -6.66
N ASP A 27 -8.62 -2.45 -7.50
CA ASP A 27 -7.59 -2.02 -8.46
C ASP A 27 -8.04 -0.83 -9.34
N PRO A 28 -9.30 -0.72 -9.79
CA PRO A 28 -9.77 0.46 -10.54
C PRO A 28 -9.74 1.80 -9.76
N PHE A 29 -9.61 1.77 -8.43
CA PHE A 29 -9.49 2.96 -7.58
C PHE A 29 -8.04 3.31 -7.28
N LEU A 30 -7.10 2.36 -7.42
CA LEU A 30 -5.71 2.58 -7.08
C LEU A 30 -5.03 3.52 -8.10
N PRO A 31 -4.10 4.38 -7.67
CA PRO A 31 -3.34 5.20 -8.61
C PRO A 31 -2.46 4.33 -9.52
N GLU A 32 -2.43 4.69 -10.80
CA GLU A 32 -1.50 4.16 -11.80
C GLU A 32 -0.08 4.72 -11.55
N ALA A 33 0.57 4.20 -10.51
CA ALA A 33 1.87 4.64 -10.03
C ALA A 33 2.83 3.46 -9.91
N ASP A 34 3.10 2.78 -11.03
CA ASP A 34 3.97 1.58 -11.07
C ASP A 34 5.34 1.85 -10.43
N TRP A 35 5.93 3.02 -10.66
CA TRP A 35 7.16 3.47 -10.02
C TRP A 35 7.10 3.39 -8.49
N PHE A 36 5.94 3.70 -7.91
CA PHE A 36 5.74 3.68 -6.47
C PHE A 36 5.58 2.25 -5.97
N TRP A 37 4.67 1.47 -6.58
CA TRP A 37 4.37 0.11 -6.14
C TRP A 37 5.58 -0.83 -6.28
N LEU A 38 6.28 -0.77 -7.42
CA LEU A 38 7.52 -1.54 -7.64
C LEU A 38 8.63 -1.13 -6.68
N SER A 39 8.70 0.15 -6.29
CA SER A 39 9.65 0.61 -5.26
C SER A 39 9.29 0.13 -3.85
N LEU A 40 8.09 -0.38 -3.60
CA LEU A 40 7.71 -0.90 -2.28
C LEU A 40 7.78 -2.43 -2.19
N GLU A 41 7.81 -3.15 -3.32
CA GLU A 41 8.01 -4.60 -3.34
C GLU A 41 9.45 -4.97 -2.90
N ARG A 42 9.58 -5.83 -1.88
CA ARG A 42 10.89 -6.19 -1.28
C ARG A 42 11.20 -7.67 -1.35
N HIS A 43 10.43 -8.48 -0.62
CA HIS A 43 10.87 -9.82 -0.24
C HIS A 43 10.34 -10.92 -1.15
N CYS A 44 9.30 -10.60 -1.93
CA CYS A 44 8.54 -11.53 -2.74
C CYS A 44 7.79 -10.74 -3.81
N VAL A 45 7.39 -11.37 -4.91
CA VAL A 45 6.44 -10.75 -5.84
C VAL A 45 5.05 -10.74 -5.21
N ALA A 46 4.29 -9.66 -5.39
CA ALA A 46 2.96 -9.51 -4.79
C ALA A 46 2.02 -10.70 -5.08
N GLY A 47 2.12 -11.27 -6.28
CA GLY A 47 1.34 -12.46 -6.66
C GLY A 47 1.61 -13.74 -5.84
N CYS A 48 2.71 -13.79 -5.07
CA CYS A 48 3.07 -14.94 -4.24
C CYS A 48 2.86 -14.70 -2.74
N CYS A 49 3.12 -13.48 -2.25
CA CYS A 49 3.06 -13.16 -0.82
C CYS A 49 1.99 -12.13 -0.45
N GLY A 50 1.15 -11.76 -1.41
CA GLY A 50 0.10 -10.77 -1.19
C GLY A 50 0.67 -9.45 -0.69
N ILE A 51 0.00 -8.87 0.30
CA ILE A 51 0.33 -7.55 0.81
C ILE A 51 1.64 -7.56 1.62
N ASP A 52 2.02 -8.73 2.13
CA ASP A 52 3.27 -8.93 2.87
C ASP A 52 4.51 -8.89 1.95
N ALA A 53 4.33 -8.84 0.62
CA ALA A 53 5.40 -8.57 -0.34
C ALA A 53 5.94 -7.12 -0.27
N PHE A 54 5.14 -6.20 0.28
CA PHE A 54 5.42 -4.77 0.30
C PHE A 54 6.00 -4.31 1.64
N ASP A 55 6.91 -3.35 1.59
CA ASP A 55 7.38 -2.61 2.77
C ASP A 55 6.78 -1.20 2.79
N PHE A 56 5.73 -1.01 3.59
CA PHE A 56 5.04 0.27 3.77
C PHE A 56 5.61 1.13 4.92
N SER A 57 6.85 0.87 5.35
CA SER A 57 7.54 1.74 6.31
C SER A 57 7.68 3.17 5.78
N ALA A 58 7.82 4.14 6.69
CA ALA A 58 8.01 5.54 6.31
C ALA A 58 9.29 5.72 5.48
N GLU A 59 10.33 4.97 5.80
CA GLU A 59 11.61 4.93 5.10
C GLU A 59 11.45 4.43 3.66
N SER A 60 10.70 3.34 3.45
CA SER A 60 10.44 2.82 2.10
C SER A 60 9.58 3.74 1.27
N VAL A 61 8.53 4.33 1.85
CA VAL A 61 7.70 5.31 1.14
C VAL A 61 8.49 6.58 0.80
N ALA A 62 9.32 7.07 1.73
CA ALA A 62 10.21 8.21 1.51
C ALA A 62 11.18 7.99 0.35
N TRP A 63 11.80 6.81 0.33
CA TRP A 63 12.71 6.40 -0.74
C TRP A 63 12.00 6.35 -2.08
N ALA A 64 10.85 5.65 -2.15
CA ALA A 64 10.04 5.55 -3.36
C ALA A 64 9.64 6.94 -3.90
N CYS A 65 9.35 7.89 -3.00
CA CYS A 65 8.98 9.27 -3.35
C CYS A 65 10.17 10.20 -3.61
N GLY A 66 11.41 9.70 -3.57
CA GLY A 66 12.61 10.43 -4.02
C GLY A 66 13.22 11.41 -3.01
N TRP A 67 12.77 11.40 -1.76
CA TRP A 67 13.30 12.28 -0.70
C TRP A 67 13.87 11.53 0.50
N GLY A 68 13.76 10.19 0.50
CA GLY A 68 14.45 9.34 1.45
C GLY A 68 15.97 9.33 1.21
N THR A 69 16.74 9.31 2.29
CA THR A 69 18.22 9.26 2.25
C THR A 69 18.78 7.88 2.52
N ILE A 70 17.97 6.96 3.06
CA ILE A 70 18.35 5.59 3.40
C ILE A 70 17.67 4.67 2.40
N MET A 71 18.47 4.00 1.58
CA MET A 71 17.99 2.95 0.69
C MET A 71 17.58 1.73 1.52
N PRO A 72 16.31 1.29 1.47
CA PRO A 72 15.92 0.08 2.17
C PRO A 72 16.37 -1.15 1.35
N SER A 73 16.14 -2.36 1.85
CA SER A 73 16.76 -3.59 1.31
C SER A 73 16.66 -3.72 -0.22
N TYR A 74 17.79 -3.98 -0.89
CA TYR A 74 17.87 -4.08 -2.36
C TYR A 74 17.00 -5.22 -2.90
N ASN A 75 16.32 -4.97 -4.02
CA ASN A 75 15.56 -5.97 -4.77
C ASN A 75 15.70 -5.68 -6.29
N PRO A 76 16.02 -6.67 -7.15
CA PRO A 76 16.27 -6.48 -8.59
C PRO A 76 15.07 -6.05 -9.45
N TRP A 77 13.83 -6.18 -8.99
CA TRP A 77 12.62 -5.75 -9.74
C TRP A 77 12.11 -4.36 -9.35
N ARG A 78 12.85 -3.63 -8.52
CA ARG A 78 12.50 -2.28 -8.10
C ARG A 78 12.61 -1.28 -9.23
N ASP A 79 11.67 -0.34 -9.26
CA ASP A 79 11.82 0.93 -9.95
C ASP A 79 12.05 2.02 -8.90
N ASP A 80 13.24 2.61 -8.88
CA ASP A 80 13.59 3.68 -7.94
C ASP A 80 13.63 5.05 -8.64
N VAL A 81 12.92 5.21 -9.77
CA VAL A 81 12.71 6.50 -10.44
C VAL A 81 11.44 7.16 -9.86
N PRO A 82 11.56 8.13 -8.94
CA PRO A 82 10.40 8.73 -8.28
C PRO A 82 9.56 9.56 -9.27
N GLY A 83 8.24 9.47 -9.13
CA GLY A 83 7.27 10.32 -9.82
C GLY A 83 6.84 11.55 -8.99
N ASP A 84 5.67 12.11 -9.29
CA ASP A 84 5.08 13.21 -8.53
C ASP A 84 4.43 12.68 -7.23
N SER A 85 5.17 12.75 -6.14
CA SER A 85 4.71 12.31 -4.81
C SER A 85 3.52 13.12 -4.27
N ALA A 86 3.38 14.39 -4.67
CA ALA A 86 2.25 15.21 -4.26
C ALA A 86 0.97 14.80 -5.00
N GLN A 87 1.08 14.45 -6.28
CA GLN A 87 -0.03 13.88 -7.05
C GLN A 87 -0.41 12.50 -6.52
N LEU A 88 0.57 11.62 -6.28
CA LEU A 88 0.35 10.32 -5.64
C LEU A 88 -0.44 10.47 -4.32
N ALA A 89 -0.02 11.38 -3.44
CA ALA A 89 -0.70 11.60 -2.17
C ALA A 89 -2.14 12.10 -2.32
N ARG A 90 -2.47 12.84 -3.39
CA ARG A 90 -3.85 13.24 -3.68
C ARG A 90 -4.67 12.05 -4.19
N ASP A 91 -4.10 11.26 -5.08
CA ASP A 91 -4.80 10.12 -5.69
C ASP A 91 -5.04 8.99 -4.69
N LEU A 92 -4.09 8.70 -3.80
CA LEU A 92 -4.26 7.77 -2.69
C LEU A 92 -5.41 8.17 -1.76
N ARG A 93 -5.51 9.46 -1.38
CA ARG A 93 -6.64 9.96 -0.56
C ARG A 93 -7.96 9.85 -1.28
N LYS A 94 -7.99 10.17 -2.58
CA LYS A 94 -9.20 10.03 -3.41
C LYS A 94 -9.64 8.57 -3.49
N ALA A 95 -8.70 7.65 -3.69
CA ALA A 95 -8.94 6.21 -3.71
C ALA A 95 -9.53 5.73 -2.37
N ALA A 96 -8.93 6.14 -1.24
CA ALA A 96 -9.44 5.82 0.10
C ALA A 96 -10.89 6.29 0.30
N GLN A 97 -11.21 7.52 -0.13
CA GLN A 97 -12.56 8.07 -0.06
C GLN A 97 -13.56 7.33 -0.95
N GLN A 98 -13.15 6.87 -2.14
CA GLN A 98 -14.00 6.07 -3.03
C GLN A 98 -14.25 4.68 -2.46
N ILE A 99 -13.21 4.02 -1.95
CA ILE A 99 -13.32 2.70 -1.32
C ILE A 99 -14.26 2.75 -0.11
N ARG A 100 -14.17 3.76 0.77
CA ARG A 100 -15.07 3.92 1.93
C ARG A 100 -16.56 4.04 1.56
N LYS A 101 -16.88 4.43 0.32
CA LYS A 101 -18.28 4.56 -0.14
C LYS A 101 -18.86 3.24 -0.67
N LEU A 102 -18.05 2.21 -0.85
CA LEU A 102 -18.52 0.91 -1.30
C LEU A 102 -19.35 0.24 -0.20
N GLU A 103 -20.50 -0.32 -0.57
CA GLU A 103 -21.41 -1.04 0.34
C GLU A 103 -21.07 -2.54 0.38
N VAL A 104 -19.80 -2.85 0.67
CA VAL A 104 -19.29 -4.22 0.81
C VAL A 104 -18.30 -4.31 1.96
N ASP A 105 -18.30 -5.46 2.64
CA ASP A 105 -17.47 -5.66 3.84
C ASP A 105 -16.06 -6.15 3.52
N ALA A 106 -15.89 -6.81 2.39
CA ALA A 106 -14.60 -7.34 1.95
C ALA A 106 -14.33 -7.01 0.48
N LEU A 107 -13.08 -6.67 0.22
CA LEU A 107 -12.57 -6.27 -1.08
C LEU A 107 -11.33 -7.10 -1.40
N ASP A 108 -11.10 -7.28 -2.68
CA ASP A 108 -9.97 -8.03 -3.21
C ASP A 108 -9.09 -7.06 -4.02
N SER A 109 -7.79 -7.34 -4.12
CA SER A 109 -6.83 -6.57 -4.90
C SER A 109 -5.94 -7.51 -5.69
N LEU A 110 -5.78 -7.25 -6.98
CA LEU A 110 -4.75 -7.90 -7.78
C LEU A 110 -3.37 -7.37 -7.45
N LEU A 111 -3.24 -6.06 -7.21
CA LEU A 111 -1.97 -5.44 -6.81
C LEU A 111 -1.46 -6.02 -5.49
N PHE A 112 -2.31 -6.07 -4.47
CA PHE A 112 -1.91 -6.55 -3.14
C PHE A 112 -2.09 -8.05 -2.96
N GLY A 113 -2.72 -8.77 -3.89
CA GLY A 113 -2.94 -10.21 -3.78
C GLY A 113 -3.68 -10.66 -2.52
N ASP A 114 -4.45 -9.77 -1.88
CA ASP A 114 -5.04 -9.98 -0.57
C ASP A 114 -6.50 -9.56 -0.50
N VAL A 115 -7.20 -10.16 0.45
CA VAL A 115 -8.61 -9.89 0.70
C VAL A 115 -8.77 -9.28 2.08
N LEU A 116 -9.09 -7.99 2.11
CA LEU A 116 -9.19 -7.20 3.33
C LEU A 116 -10.54 -6.49 3.42
N THR A 117 -10.83 -5.96 4.60
CA THR A 117 -12.01 -5.10 4.75
C THR A 117 -11.84 -3.79 3.98
N ARG A 118 -12.98 -3.19 3.63
CA ARG A 118 -13.02 -1.83 3.05
C ARG A 118 -12.23 -0.82 3.88
N GLU A 119 -12.38 -0.88 5.21
CA GLU A 119 -11.69 0.05 6.11
C GLU A 119 -10.19 -0.21 6.13
N SER A 120 -9.76 -1.48 6.08
CA SER A 120 -8.32 -1.81 6.01
C SER A 120 -7.62 -1.14 4.83
N TYR A 121 -8.21 -1.25 3.63
CA TYR A 121 -7.66 -0.63 2.42
C TYR A 121 -7.72 0.89 2.49
N ALA A 122 -8.82 1.46 2.97
CA ALA A 122 -8.90 2.91 3.12
C ALA A 122 -7.85 3.47 4.09
N LEU A 123 -7.62 2.79 5.22
CA LEU A 123 -6.59 3.18 6.18
C LEU A 123 -5.18 3.06 5.60
N LEU A 124 -4.90 1.99 4.87
CA LEU A 124 -3.60 1.81 4.18
C LEU A 124 -3.33 2.99 3.24
N LEU A 125 -4.29 3.32 2.38
CA LEU A 125 -4.11 4.36 1.37
C LEU A 125 -3.96 5.77 1.99
N GLU A 126 -4.68 6.06 3.08
CA GLU A 126 -4.52 7.32 3.83
C GLU A 126 -3.13 7.40 4.49
N ASP A 127 -2.67 6.30 5.09
CA ASP A 127 -1.36 6.21 5.71
C ASP A 127 -0.23 6.40 4.68
N LEU A 128 -0.32 5.72 3.53
CA LEU A 128 0.61 5.93 2.41
C LEU A 128 0.57 7.37 1.89
N ALA A 129 -0.61 7.98 1.79
CA ALA A 129 -0.74 9.37 1.37
C ALA A 129 -0.14 10.37 2.37
N ALA A 130 -0.17 10.06 3.66
CA ALA A 130 0.48 10.85 4.69
C ALA A 130 2.01 10.68 4.62
N LYS A 131 2.48 9.45 4.38
CA LYS A 131 3.89 9.12 4.26
C LYS A 131 4.54 9.60 2.96
N ALA A 132 3.80 9.79 1.86
CA ALA A 132 4.35 10.17 0.55
C ALA A 132 4.90 11.61 0.51
N LEU A 133 4.47 12.47 1.43
CA LEU A 133 4.89 13.87 1.50
C LEU A 133 6.03 14.05 2.52
N PRO A 134 7.06 14.86 2.23
CA PRO A 134 8.07 15.20 3.21
C PRO A 134 7.41 15.94 4.38
N LYS A 135 7.80 15.59 5.61
CA LYS A 135 7.39 16.35 6.79
C LYS A 135 8.11 17.73 6.76
N PRO A 136 7.41 18.81 7.15
CA PRO A 136 8.00 20.14 7.23
C PRO A 136 9.11 20.23 8.29
#